data_AF-A0A453C2Z0-F1
#
_entry.id   AF-A0A453C2Z0-F1
#
_cell.length_a   1.000
_cell.length_b   1.000
_cell.length_c   1.000
_cell.angle_alpha   90.00
_cell.angle_beta   90.00
_cell.angle_gamma   90.00
#
_symmetry.space_group_name_H-M   'P 1'
#
loop_
_entity.id
_entity.type
_entity.pdbx_description
1 polymer ?
#
loop_
_entity_poly.entity_id
_entity_poly.type
_entity_poly.pdbx_seq_one_letter_code
_entity_poly.pdbx_strand_id
1 'polypeptide(L)'
;PIREAAEAPTRTADSIHIRFHRTGVSEGEVDGGGGMVMWVFGYGSLVWNPGFAYDARLVGFVRDYRRVFYQGSTDHRGTPEFPGRTVTLEHQPGSTCWGVAYKISREQDKQTALEYLEVREKQYDEKVYLDLYTDSSPKIPEVQDMMVYLATTNKEANQNYLGPAPLEEMAKQIYLAEGPTGPNKEYLFKLEDALNKIGSCG
;
A
#
# COMPACT_ATOMS: atom_id res chain seq x y z
N PRO A 1 -56.56 40.72 -18.73
CA PRO A 1 -55.11 40.57 -18.47
C PRO A 1 -54.86 39.34 -17.57
N ILE A 2 -54.78 38.17 -18.20
CA ILE A 2 -54.44 36.89 -17.58
C ILE A 2 -53.03 36.58 -18.09
N ARG A 3 -52.06 36.45 -17.19
CA ARG A 3 -50.66 36.17 -17.55
C ARG A 3 -50.48 34.65 -17.64
N GLU A 4 -50.06 34.19 -18.82
CA GLU A 4 -49.59 32.83 -19.08
C GLU A 4 -48.41 32.47 -18.17
N ALA A 5 -48.45 31.25 -17.63
CA ALA A 5 -47.34 30.61 -16.95
C ALA A 5 -46.36 30.07 -18.00
N ALA A 6 -45.11 30.52 -17.93
CA ALA A 6 -44.02 29.92 -18.68
C ALA A 6 -43.43 28.76 -17.86
N GLU A 7 -43.56 27.54 -18.39
CA GLU A 7 -42.86 26.35 -17.89
C GLU A 7 -41.35 26.46 -18.18
N ALA A 8 -40.54 26.18 -17.17
CA ALA A 8 -39.08 26.11 -17.29
C ALA A 8 -38.65 24.70 -17.75
N PRO A 9 -37.67 24.55 -18.65
CA PRO A 9 -37.24 23.24 -19.13
C PRO A 9 -36.40 22.52 -18.06
N THR A 10 -36.80 21.31 -17.74
CA THR A 10 -36.08 20.39 -16.86
C THR A 10 -34.80 19.92 -17.56
N ARG A 11 -33.64 20.33 -17.06
CA ARG A 11 -32.33 19.92 -17.57
C ARG A 11 -31.99 18.55 -17.02
N THR A 12 -32.16 17.51 -17.84
CA THR A 12 -31.66 16.16 -17.56
C THR A 12 -30.13 16.20 -17.46
N ALA A 13 -29.59 15.65 -16.38
CA ALA A 13 -28.16 15.48 -16.20
C ALA A 13 -27.67 14.35 -17.12
N ASP A 14 -26.98 14.71 -18.19
CA ASP A 14 -26.24 13.77 -19.03
C ASP A 14 -25.12 13.13 -18.19
N SER A 15 -25.30 11.86 -17.85
CA SER A 15 -24.26 11.03 -17.24
C SER A 15 -23.15 10.78 -18.26
N ILE A 16 -21.99 11.41 -18.05
CA ILE A 16 -20.76 11.10 -18.78
C ILE A 16 -20.36 9.66 -18.43
N HIS A 17 -20.69 8.71 -19.32
CA HIS A 17 -20.19 7.35 -19.25
C HIS A 17 -18.73 7.35 -19.72
N ILE A 18 -17.79 7.36 -18.78
CA ILE A 18 -16.40 7.02 -19.06
C ILE A 18 -16.36 5.50 -19.31
N ARG A 19 -16.34 5.11 -20.59
CA ARG A 19 -16.11 3.71 -20.99
C ARG A 19 -14.64 3.36 -20.73
N PHE A 20 -14.36 2.71 -19.62
CA PHE A 20 -13.13 1.93 -19.48
C PHE A 20 -13.21 0.75 -20.45
N HIS A 21 -12.28 0.69 -21.41
CA HIS A 21 -12.16 -0.47 -22.29
C HIS A 21 -11.75 -1.67 -21.44
N ARG A 22 -12.68 -2.62 -21.27
CA ARG A 22 -12.41 -3.97 -20.77
C ARG A 22 -11.48 -4.67 -21.76
N THR A 23 -10.21 -4.81 -21.44
CA THR A 23 -9.38 -5.88 -21.97
C THR A 23 -9.45 -7.03 -20.98
N GLY A 24 -10.05 -8.15 -21.39
CA GLY A 24 -10.06 -9.37 -20.59
C GLY A 24 -8.64 -9.85 -20.37
N VAL A 25 -8.29 -10.21 -19.13
CA VAL A 25 -6.97 -10.72 -18.77
C VAL A 25 -7.04 -12.24 -18.69
N SER A 26 -6.31 -12.89 -19.59
CA SER A 26 -5.93 -14.30 -19.52
C SER A 26 -4.74 -14.47 -18.58
N GLU A 27 -4.60 -15.67 -18.02
CA GLU A 27 -3.47 -16.14 -17.22
C GLU A 27 -2.11 -15.61 -17.72
N GLY A 28 -1.30 -15.05 -16.82
CA GLY A 28 0.10 -14.66 -17.02
C GLY A 28 0.35 -13.76 -18.23
N GLU A 29 0.35 -12.43 -18.04
CA GLU A 29 0.77 -11.50 -19.09
C GLU A 29 2.28 -11.66 -19.34
N VAL A 30 2.63 -12.49 -20.32
CA VAL A 30 3.99 -12.63 -20.85
C VAL A 30 4.22 -11.44 -21.79
N ASP A 31 5.05 -10.48 -21.38
CA ASP A 31 5.51 -9.42 -22.29
C ASP A 31 6.30 -10.04 -23.45
N GLY A 32 6.35 -9.37 -24.60
CA GLY A 32 6.99 -9.82 -25.85
C GLY A 32 8.49 -10.10 -25.77
N GLY A 33 9.07 -10.12 -24.57
CA GLY A 33 10.43 -10.51 -24.21
C GLY A 33 10.54 -11.67 -23.20
N GLY A 34 9.48 -12.45 -22.94
CA GLY A 34 9.55 -13.75 -22.25
C GLY A 34 9.87 -13.75 -20.74
N GLY A 35 9.93 -12.57 -20.09
CA GLY A 35 10.12 -12.46 -18.63
C GLY A 35 8.79 -12.31 -17.87
N MET A 36 8.65 -13.01 -16.74
CA MET A 36 7.49 -12.89 -15.84
C MET A 36 7.42 -11.50 -15.21
N VAL A 37 6.31 -10.78 -15.35
CA VAL A 37 6.10 -9.47 -14.70
C VAL A 37 6.07 -9.61 -13.17
N MET A 38 6.74 -8.71 -12.45
CA MET A 38 6.71 -8.63 -10.98
C MET A 38 5.83 -7.47 -10.52
N TRP A 39 5.04 -7.71 -9.48
CA TRP A 39 4.31 -6.66 -8.77
C TRP A 39 4.75 -6.58 -7.31
N VAL A 40 4.91 -5.37 -6.79
CA VAL A 40 5.25 -5.10 -5.37
C VAL A 40 4.19 -4.24 -4.73
N PHE A 41 3.70 -4.63 -3.55
CA PHE A 41 2.71 -3.86 -2.78
C PHE A 41 3.36 -2.96 -1.75
N GLY A 42 3.03 -1.68 -1.81
CA GLY A 42 3.31 -0.70 -0.77
C GLY A 42 2.11 -0.45 0.12
N TYR A 43 2.24 -0.76 1.41
CA TYR A 43 1.28 -0.37 2.46
C TYR A 43 1.88 0.54 3.53
N GLY A 44 3.18 0.82 3.47
CA GLY A 44 3.90 1.71 4.37
C GLY A 44 4.66 2.79 3.60
N SER A 45 5.97 2.88 3.81
CA SER A 45 6.81 3.92 3.19
C SER A 45 6.86 3.89 1.66
N LEU A 46 6.63 2.73 1.07
CA LEU A 46 6.54 2.57 -0.38
C LEU A 46 5.40 3.39 -1.01
N VAL A 47 4.33 3.70 -0.28
CA VAL A 47 3.19 4.48 -0.79
C VAL A 47 3.62 5.88 -1.26
N TRP A 48 4.56 6.53 -0.55
CA TRP A 48 5.07 7.85 -0.94
C TRP A 48 6.50 7.83 -1.48
N ASN A 49 7.27 6.78 -1.18
CA ASN A 49 8.67 6.67 -1.56
C ASN A 49 8.98 5.24 -2.03
N PRO A 50 8.66 4.85 -3.27
CA PRO A 50 8.94 3.51 -3.78
C PRO A 50 10.46 3.24 -3.86
N GLY A 51 11.24 4.21 -4.36
CA GLY A 51 12.71 4.13 -4.40
C GLY A 51 13.31 3.23 -5.49
N PHE A 52 12.48 2.70 -6.39
CA PHE A 52 12.89 1.88 -7.54
C PHE A 52 12.12 2.29 -8.81
N ALA A 53 12.61 1.86 -9.97
CA ALA A 53 11.96 2.07 -11.26
C ALA A 53 10.77 1.10 -11.44
N TYR A 54 9.67 1.60 -12.01
CA TYR A 54 8.45 0.82 -12.26
C TYR A 54 7.75 1.32 -13.53
N ASP A 55 7.02 0.43 -14.20
CA ASP A 55 6.32 0.72 -15.45
C ASP A 55 4.94 1.35 -15.20
N ALA A 56 4.26 0.88 -14.15
CA ALA A 56 2.92 1.32 -13.79
C ALA A 56 2.72 1.25 -12.27
N ARG A 57 1.78 2.04 -11.77
CA ARG A 57 1.30 1.95 -10.39
C ARG A 57 -0.23 1.87 -10.37
N LEU A 58 -0.77 1.09 -9.44
CA LEU A 58 -2.19 0.89 -9.26
C LEU A 58 -2.58 1.06 -7.80
N VAL A 59 -3.53 1.94 -7.50
CA VAL A 59 -4.10 2.09 -6.17
C VAL A 59 -5.15 0.99 -5.97
N GLY A 60 -5.10 0.32 -4.82
CA GLY A 60 -6.07 -0.71 -4.47
C GLY A 60 -5.89 -1.16 -3.03
N PHE A 61 -6.52 -2.27 -2.67
CA PHE A 61 -6.44 -2.85 -1.34
C PHE A 61 -6.21 -4.36 -1.39
N VAL A 62 -5.58 -4.87 -0.34
CA VAL A 62 -5.56 -6.30 -0.02
C VAL A 62 -6.67 -6.62 0.98
N ARG A 63 -7.22 -7.83 0.91
CA ARG A 63 -8.29 -8.32 1.82
C ARG A 63 -7.70 -9.10 2.98
N ASP A 64 -8.47 -9.20 4.07
CA ASP A 64 -8.16 -10.00 5.26
C ASP A 64 -6.89 -9.58 6.00
N TYR A 65 -6.44 -8.34 5.77
CA TYR A 65 -5.33 -7.72 6.47
C TYR A 65 -5.69 -6.31 6.92
N ARG A 66 -5.25 -5.95 8.13
CA ARG A 66 -5.22 -4.56 8.60
C ARG A 66 -3.80 -4.06 8.75
N ARG A 67 -3.63 -2.75 8.55
CA ARG A 67 -2.36 -2.04 8.81
C ARG A 67 -2.22 -1.76 10.30
N VAL A 68 -1.08 -2.13 10.89
CA VAL A 68 -0.81 -1.96 12.33
C VAL A 68 0.61 -1.42 12.59
N PHE A 69 0.80 -0.60 13.62
CA PHE A 69 2.10 -0.02 14.02
C PHE A 69 2.88 -0.95 14.98
N TYR A 70 2.99 -2.23 14.61
CA TYR A 70 3.57 -3.26 15.47
C TYR A 70 5.03 -3.59 15.13
N GLN A 71 5.56 -3.00 14.06
CA GLN A 71 6.95 -3.21 13.66
C GLN A 71 7.85 -2.16 14.30
N GLY A 72 8.91 -2.61 14.94
CA GLY A 72 9.98 -1.78 15.48
C GLY A 72 10.91 -1.31 14.38
N SER A 73 11.30 -0.03 14.41
CA SER A 73 12.33 0.51 13.54
C SER A 73 13.54 0.93 14.37
N THR A 74 14.63 0.21 14.23
CA THR A 74 15.87 0.42 15.01
C THR A 74 16.99 1.09 14.22
N ASP A 75 16.82 1.30 12.91
CA ASP A 75 17.84 1.84 12.01
C ASP A 75 17.35 2.98 11.10
N HIS A 76 16.05 3.27 11.07
CA HIS A 76 15.48 4.36 10.28
C HIS A 76 14.77 5.40 11.15
N ARG A 77 13.73 5.00 11.90
CA ARG A 77 12.82 5.88 12.65
C ARG A 77 13.00 5.83 14.16
N GLY A 78 13.93 5.01 14.63
CA GLY A 78 14.40 4.97 16.01
C GLY A 78 15.82 4.45 16.07
N THR A 79 16.22 4.01 17.25
CA THR A 79 17.52 3.38 17.51
C THR A 79 17.33 2.00 18.13
N PRO A 80 18.38 1.16 18.26
CA PRO A 80 18.28 -0.10 18.98
C PRO A 80 17.81 0.06 20.44
N GLU A 81 18.21 1.15 21.10
CA GLU A 81 17.85 1.45 22.51
C GLU A 81 16.44 2.04 22.63
N PHE A 82 16.00 2.79 21.62
CA PHE A 82 14.68 3.40 21.58
C PHE A 82 14.04 3.22 20.19
N PRO A 83 13.46 2.03 19.92
CA PRO A 83 12.90 1.73 18.61
C PRO A 83 11.72 2.62 18.29
N GLY A 84 11.65 3.04 17.03
CA GLY A 84 10.46 3.62 16.45
C GLY A 84 9.36 2.56 16.22
N ARG A 85 8.15 2.99 15.89
CA ARG A 85 7.07 2.13 15.38
C ARG A 85 6.75 2.46 13.91
N THR A 86 6.89 1.48 13.05
CA THR A 86 6.47 1.50 11.64
C THR A 86 5.35 0.48 11.40
N VAL A 87 4.74 0.52 10.22
CA VAL A 87 3.61 -0.37 9.92
C VAL A 87 4.05 -1.75 9.45
N THR A 88 3.29 -2.77 9.82
CA THR A 88 3.24 -4.11 9.18
C THR A 88 1.76 -4.43 8.90
N LEU A 89 1.48 -5.55 8.23
CA LEU A 89 0.12 -6.09 8.13
C LEU A 89 -0.11 -7.20 9.16
N GLU A 90 -1.30 -7.20 9.73
CA GLU A 90 -1.80 -8.26 10.59
C GLU A 90 -3.01 -8.89 9.93
N HIS A 91 -3.02 -10.22 9.84
CA HIS A 91 -4.15 -10.96 9.30
C HIS A 91 -5.38 -10.74 10.19
N GLN A 92 -6.43 -10.16 9.59
CA GLN A 92 -7.71 -9.90 10.23
C GLN A 92 -8.83 -10.11 9.19
N PRO A 93 -9.55 -11.25 9.25
CA PRO A 93 -10.64 -11.55 8.32
C PRO A 93 -11.66 -10.42 8.21
N GLY A 94 -12.09 -10.13 6.97
CA GLY A 94 -13.05 -9.07 6.65
C GLY A 94 -12.48 -7.64 6.69
N SER A 95 -11.19 -7.47 7.01
CA SER A 95 -10.52 -6.18 6.93
C SER A 95 -9.97 -5.90 5.54
N THR A 96 -9.67 -4.64 5.25
CA THR A 96 -9.01 -4.23 4.01
C THR A 96 -7.85 -3.29 4.33
N CYS A 97 -6.74 -3.45 3.62
CA CYS A 97 -5.62 -2.52 3.70
C CYS A 97 -5.35 -1.89 2.33
N TRP A 98 -5.65 -0.59 2.22
CA TRP A 98 -5.37 0.21 1.02
C TRP A 98 -3.89 0.53 0.87
N GLY A 99 -3.39 0.51 -0.35
CA GLY A 99 -2.00 0.77 -0.70
C GLY A 99 -1.81 0.99 -2.19
N VAL A 100 -0.59 0.76 -2.67
CA VAL A 100 -0.21 0.95 -4.07
C VAL A 100 0.59 -0.26 -4.55
N ALA A 101 0.18 -0.85 -5.67
CA ALA A 101 0.90 -1.87 -6.38
C ALA A 101 1.79 -1.25 -7.47
N TYR A 102 3.02 -1.74 -7.63
CA TYR A 102 3.98 -1.26 -8.63
C TYR A 102 4.37 -2.38 -9.60
N LYS A 103 4.17 -2.18 -10.91
CA LYS A 103 4.52 -3.13 -11.99
C LYS A 103 5.98 -2.96 -12.40
N ILE A 104 6.72 -4.06 -12.48
CA ILE A 104 8.11 -4.09 -12.94
C ILE A 104 8.27 -5.24 -13.94
N SER A 105 8.42 -4.89 -15.21
CA SER A 105 8.42 -5.85 -16.33
C SER A 105 9.84 -6.15 -16.82
N ARG A 106 10.73 -5.14 -16.83
CA ARG A 106 12.12 -5.29 -17.28
C ARG A 106 12.95 -6.06 -16.26
N GLU A 107 13.65 -7.08 -16.71
CA GLU A 107 14.42 -7.98 -15.83
C GLU A 107 15.49 -7.26 -15.00
N GLN A 108 16.20 -6.31 -15.61
CA GLN A 108 17.22 -5.53 -14.91
C GLN A 108 16.64 -4.62 -13.82
N ASP A 109 15.45 -4.06 -14.05
CA ASP A 109 14.75 -3.24 -13.07
C ASP A 109 14.20 -4.11 -11.93
N LYS A 110 13.76 -5.36 -12.21
CA LYS A 110 13.37 -6.31 -11.15
C LYS A 110 14.54 -6.64 -10.24
N GLN A 111 15.69 -6.98 -10.81
CA GLN A 111 16.88 -7.30 -10.02
C GLN A 111 17.29 -6.12 -9.14
N THR A 112 17.33 -4.92 -9.72
CA THR A 112 17.67 -3.69 -8.99
C THR A 112 16.65 -3.39 -7.89
N ALA A 113 15.36 -3.57 -8.15
CA ALA A 113 14.30 -3.37 -7.17
C ALA A 113 14.38 -4.40 -6.02
N LEU A 114 14.65 -5.67 -6.32
CA LEU A 114 14.81 -6.73 -5.32
C LEU A 114 16.01 -6.47 -4.42
N GLU A 115 17.17 -6.15 -4.99
CA GLU A 115 18.38 -5.81 -4.22
C GLU A 115 18.12 -4.60 -3.31
N TYR A 116 17.47 -3.56 -3.84
CA TYR A 116 17.10 -2.39 -3.07
C TYR A 116 16.14 -2.72 -1.91
N LEU A 117 15.09 -3.49 -2.20
CA LEU A 117 14.06 -3.88 -1.22
C LEU A 117 14.62 -4.81 -0.15
N GLU A 118 15.57 -5.68 -0.48
CA GLU A 118 16.23 -6.56 0.49
C GLU A 118 17.05 -5.77 1.52
N VAL A 119 17.67 -4.67 1.11
CA VAL A 119 18.38 -3.77 2.04
C VAL A 119 17.40 -2.92 2.84
N ARG A 120 16.41 -2.34 2.16
CA ARG A 120 15.46 -1.39 2.75
C ARG A 120 14.52 -2.05 3.75
N GLU A 121 13.99 -3.22 3.39
CA GLU A 121 12.99 -3.95 4.17
C GLU A 121 13.63 -5.07 5.01
N LYS A 122 14.94 -5.03 5.27
CA LYS A 122 15.68 -6.06 6.03
C LYS A 122 15.15 -6.34 7.45
N GLN A 123 14.29 -5.47 7.99
CA GLN A 123 13.65 -5.64 9.30
C GLN A 123 12.30 -6.40 9.19
N TYR A 124 11.83 -6.65 7.98
CA TYR A 124 10.71 -7.52 7.63
C TYR A 124 11.29 -8.85 7.16
N ASP A 125 10.74 -9.94 7.67
CA ASP A 125 11.33 -11.27 7.56
C ASP A 125 10.48 -12.25 6.73
N GLU A 126 9.31 -11.82 6.26
CA GLU A 126 8.45 -12.62 5.38
C GLU A 126 8.18 -11.91 4.06
N LYS A 127 8.24 -12.68 2.96
CA LYS A 127 7.70 -12.30 1.65
C LYS A 127 6.44 -13.14 1.44
N VAL A 128 5.28 -12.49 1.31
CA VAL A 128 4.01 -13.16 0.98
C VAL A 128 3.50 -12.67 -0.36
N TYR A 129 2.59 -13.43 -0.96
CA TYR A 129 1.96 -13.10 -2.23
C TYR A 129 0.47 -12.89 -2.00
N LEU A 130 -0.01 -11.69 -2.29
CA LEU A 130 -1.39 -11.27 -2.05
C LEU A 130 -2.01 -10.69 -3.33
N ASP A 131 -3.33 -10.79 -3.39
CA ASP A 131 -4.13 -10.23 -4.46
C ASP A 131 -4.49 -8.76 -4.19
N LEU A 132 -4.41 -7.93 -5.24
CA LEU A 132 -4.89 -6.55 -5.21
C LEU A 132 -6.31 -6.45 -5.77
N TYR A 133 -7.17 -5.74 -5.06
CA TYR A 133 -8.50 -5.36 -5.49
C TYR A 133 -8.60 -3.84 -5.62
N THR A 134 -9.31 -3.34 -6.63
CA THR A 134 -9.51 -1.89 -6.86
C THR A 134 -10.91 -1.41 -6.51
N ASP A 135 -11.86 -2.34 -6.41
CA ASP A 135 -13.26 -2.09 -6.06
C ASP A 135 -13.73 -3.21 -5.10
N SER A 136 -14.69 -2.88 -4.24
CA SER A 136 -15.38 -3.82 -3.36
C SER A 136 -16.19 -4.87 -4.13
N SER A 137 -16.58 -4.56 -5.37
CA SER A 137 -17.36 -5.46 -6.23
C SER A 137 -16.81 -5.52 -7.66
N PRO A 138 -15.62 -6.11 -7.83
CA PRO A 138 -15.62 -7.50 -8.28
C PRO A 138 -14.95 -8.46 -7.28
N LYS A 139 -15.31 -9.75 -7.37
CA LYS A 139 -14.61 -10.83 -6.64
C LYS A 139 -13.26 -11.18 -7.26
N ILE A 140 -12.96 -10.65 -8.44
CA ILE A 140 -11.75 -10.95 -9.19
C ILE A 140 -10.72 -9.87 -8.86
N PRO A 141 -9.50 -10.25 -8.49
CA PRO A 141 -8.43 -9.29 -8.27
C PRO A 141 -7.96 -8.66 -9.58
N GLU A 142 -7.56 -7.39 -9.51
CA GLU A 142 -6.97 -6.65 -10.63
C GLU A 142 -5.52 -7.07 -10.86
N VAL A 143 -4.83 -7.45 -9.77
CA VAL A 143 -3.47 -8.01 -9.80
C VAL A 143 -3.44 -9.24 -8.88
N GLN A 144 -2.96 -10.37 -9.39
CA GLN A 144 -2.76 -11.60 -8.63
C GLN A 144 -1.30 -11.74 -8.20
N ASP A 145 -1.07 -12.45 -7.10
CA ASP A 145 0.27 -12.87 -6.66
C ASP A 145 1.30 -11.73 -6.59
N MET A 146 0.89 -10.60 -6.02
CA MET A 146 1.80 -9.47 -5.81
C MET A 146 2.66 -9.69 -4.57
N MET A 147 3.95 -9.44 -4.68
CA MET A 147 4.91 -9.57 -3.58
C MET A 147 4.66 -8.49 -2.52
N VAL A 148 4.58 -8.91 -1.26
CA VAL A 148 4.38 -8.07 -0.09
C VAL A 148 5.40 -8.44 0.99
N TYR A 149 6.12 -7.46 1.52
CA TYR A 149 7.01 -7.65 2.66
C TYR A 149 6.22 -7.54 3.95
N LEU A 150 6.29 -8.54 4.83
CA LEU A 150 5.63 -8.57 6.13
C LEU A 150 6.63 -8.83 7.25
N ALA A 151 6.29 -8.32 8.43
CA ALA A 151 6.95 -8.71 9.65
C ALA A 151 6.14 -9.82 10.31
N THR A 152 6.78 -10.95 10.58
CA THR A 152 6.16 -12.05 11.31
C THR A 152 5.81 -11.63 12.74
N THR A 153 4.84 -12.32 13.34
CA THR A 153 4.46 -12.11 14.74
C THR A 153 5.34 -12.90 15.73
N ASN A 154 6.18 -13.80 15.20
CA ASN A 154 7.15 -14.56 15.98
C ASN A 154 8.36 -13.69 16.36
N LYS A 155 8.45 -13.31 17.65
CA LYS A 155 9.56 -12.50 18.19
C LYS A 155 10.94 -13.16 18.12
N GLU A 156 11.00 -14.49 18.04
CA GLU A 156 12.28 -15.20 17.88
C GLU A 156 12.83 -15.03 16.47
N ALA A 157 11.95 -15.03 15.47
CA ALA A 157 12.31 -14.80 14.07
C ALA A 157 12.49 -13.32 13.75
N ASN A 158 11.62 -12.46 14.29
CA ASN A 158 11.69 -11.01 14.13
C ASN A 158 11.82 -10.31 15.49
N GLN A 159 13.06 -10.03 15.88
CA GLN A 159 13.37 -9.30 17.11
C GLN A 159 12.79 -7.87 17.12
N ASN A 160 12.48 -7.32 15.96
CA ASN A 160 11.88 -6.00 15.83
C ASN A 160 10.35 -6.04 15.91
N TYR A 161 9.70 -7.20 15.99
CA TYR A 161 8.24 -7.26 16.21
C TYR A 161 7.88 -6.82 17.64
N LEU A 162 7.36 -5.60 17.77
CA LEU A 162 6.94 -5.03 19.05
C LEU A 162 5.56 -5.55 19.47
N GLY A 163 4.69 -5.81 18.50
CA GLY A 163 3.32 -6.26 18.74
C GLY A 163 2.38 -5.14 19.20
N PRO A 164 1.14 -5.53 19.57
CA PRO A 164 0.13 -4.59 20.08
C PRO A 164 0.55 -3.95 21.40
N ALA A 165 0.17 -2.69 21.57
CA ALA A 165 0.32 -1.93 22.80
C ALA A 165 -0.86 -0.94 22.92
N PRO A 166 -1.13 -0.38 24.11
CA PRO A 166 -2.12 0.69 24.26
C PRO A 166 -1.85 1.84 23.28
N LEU A 167 -2.92 2.38 22.68
CA LEU A 167 -2.81 3.44 21.66
C LEU A 167 -2.00 4.64 22.16
N GLU A 168 -2.20 5.04 23.41
CA GLU A 168 -1.46 6.15 24.02
C GLU A 168 0.05 5.85 24.14
N GLU A 169 0.43 4.62 24.47
CA GLU A 169 1.83 4.21 24.53
C GLU A 169 2.45 4.18 23.13
N MET A 170 1.75 3.64 22.14
CA MET A 170 2.21 3.67 20.74
C MET A 170 2.38 5.11 20.25
N ALA A 171 1.42 5.98 20.53
CA ALA A 171 1.48 7.39 20.14
C ALA A 171 2.65 8.11 20.82
N LYS A 172 2.87 7.89 22.13
CA LYS A 172 4.03 8.42 22.86
C LYS A 172 5.35 7.93 22.26
N GLN A 173 5.45 6.64 21.96
CA GLN A 173 6.65 6.06 21.35
C GLN A 173 6.92 6.67 19.96
N ILE A 174 5.90 6.77 19.10
CA ILE A 174 6.01 7.42 17.78
C ILE A 174 6.39 8.89 17.90
N TYR A 175 5.86 9.61 18.90
CA TYR A 175 6.14 11.03 19.08
C TYR A 175 7.58 11.30 19.54
N LEU A 176 8.10 10.44 20.42
CA LEU A 176 9.42 10.60 21.05
C LEU A 176 10.56 9.96 20.24
N ALA A 177 10.30 8.93 19.44
CA ALA A 177 11.34 8.21 18.73
C ALA A 177 11.90 9.01 17.55
N GLU A 178 13.22 8.94 17.39
CA GLU A 178 13.96 9.52 16.28
C GLU A 178 15.11 8.60 15.89
N GLY A 179 15.29 8.40 14.59
CA GLY A 179 16.37 7.61 14.04
C GLY A 179 17.13 8.34 12.94
N PRO A 180 18.07 7.68 12.26
CA PRO A 180 18.91 8.29 11.22
C PRO A 180 18.13 8.91 10.05
N THR A 181 16.91 8.46 9.79
CA THR A 181 16.03 8.99 8.73
C THR A 181 15.04 10.04 9.25
N GLY A 182 15.25 10.53 10.48
CA GLY A 182 14.46 11.56 11.14
C GLY A 182 13.39 11.03 12.10
N PRO A 183 12.57 11.93 12.66
CA PRO A 183 11.57 11.60 13.68
C PRO A 183 10.55 10.56 13.21
N ASN A 184 10.11 9.66 14.09
CA ASN A 184 9.09 8.67 13.75
C ASN A 184 7.72 9.32 13.48
N LYS A 185 7.37 10.42 14.15
CA LYS A 185 6.14 11.17 13.85
C LYS A 185 6.04 11.64 12.39
N GLU A 186 7.16 11.93 11.73
CA GLU A 186 7.13 12.27 10.31
C GLU A 186 6.71 11.08 9.45
N TYR A 187 7.10 9.86 9.81
CA TYR A 187 6.66 8.65 9.11
C TYR A 187 5.14 8.53 9.18
N LEU A 188 4.55 8.75 10.36
CA LEU A 188 3.11 8.71 10.56
C LEU A 188 2.39 9.75 9.68
N PHE A 189 2.84 11.01 9.71
CA PHE A 189 2.20 12.08 8.93
C PHE A 189 2.40 11.91 7.42
N LYS A 190 3.57 11.44 6.96
CA LYS A 190 3.80 11.11 5.55
C LYS A 190 2.90 9.97 5.08
N LEU A 191 2.71 8.96 5.93
CA LEU A 191 1.80 7.86 5.63
C LEU A 191 0.35 8.33 5.57
N GLU A 192 -0.11 9.12 6.55
CA GLU A 192 -1.46 9.70 6.56
C GLU A 192 -1.73 10.54 5.31
N ASP A 193 -0.83 11.48 4.98
CA ASP A 193 -0.95 12.33 3.79
C ASP A 193 -1.01 11.50 2.49
N ALA A 194 -0.14 10.50 2.37
CA ALA A 194 -0.12 9.61 1.21
C ALA A 194 -1.40 8.78 1.09
N LEU A 195 -1.95 8.29 2.20
CA LEU A 195 -3.20 7.54 2.23
C LEU A 195 -4.41 8.41 1.92
N ASN A 196 -4.45 9.63 2.44
CA ASN A 196 -5.50 10.60 2.11
C ASN A 196 -5.49 10.94 0.62
N LYS A 197 -4.31 11.07 0.02
CA LYS A 197 -4.17 11.33 -1.43
C LYS A 197 -4.67 10.18 -2.30
N ILE A 198 -4.47 8.92 -1.90
CA ILE A 198 -5.01 7.79 -2.67
C ILE A 198 -6.49 7.53 -2.36
N GLY A 199 -6.96 7.82 -1.14
CA GLY A 199 -8.36 7.68 -0.74
C GLY A 199 -9.27 8.78 -1.30
N SER A 200 -8.73 9.98 -1.57
CA SER A 200 -9.48 11.07 -2.22
C SER A 200 -9.69 10.85 -3.73
N CYS A 201 -9.11 9.79 -4.30
CA CYS A 201 -9.24 9.41 -5.71
C CYS A 201 -10.27 8.29 -5.95
N GLY A 202 -10.93 7.81 -4.89
CA GLY A 202 -11.95 6.76 -4.93
C GLY A 202 -13.37 7.30 -4.77
#